data_AF-A0AAX4KC62-F1
#
_entry.id   AF-A0AAX4KC62-F1
#
_cell.length_a   1.000
_cell.length_b   1.000
_cell.length_c   1.000
_cell.angle_alpha   90.00
_cell.angle_beta   90.00
_cell.angle_gamma   90.00
#
_symmetry.space_group_name_H-M   'P 1'
#
loop_
_entity.id
_entity.type
_entity.pdbx_description
1 polymer ?
#
loop_
_entity_poly.entity_id
_entity_poly.type
_entity_poly.pdbx_seq_one_letter_code
_entity_poly.pdbx_strand_id
1 'polypeptide(L)'
;MSSASFMETISSRISQWNDLLPSRVQYWLSKPNTTSKIFSAHDVFTKIFDDPTKYEFKHEDPDGSSWGIWVDGLHPTSQVHKVLADELEKFLSV
;
A
#
# COMPACT_ATOMS: atom_id res chain seq x y z
N MET A 1 21.65 7.47 -13.31
CA MET A 1 20.28 7.96 -13.13
C MET A 1 20.25 8.82 -11.89
N SER A 2 19.57 9.98 -11.91
CA SER A 2 19.35 10.77 -10.70
C SER A 2 18.38 10.05 -9.76
N SER A 3 18.40 10.38 -8.47
CA SER A 3 17.40 9.90 -7.50
C SER A 3 15.98 10.25 -7.94
N ALA A 4 15.79 11.44 -8.51
CA ALA A 4 14.51 11.88 -9.07
C ALA A 4 14.02 10.97 -10.21
N SER A 5 14.91 10.61 -11.15
CA SER A 5 14.59 9.71 -12.27
C SER A 5 14.26 8.28 -11.80
N PHE A 6 14.90 7.82 -10.72
CA PHE A 6 14.58 6.53 -10.11
C PHE A 6 13.18 6.54 -9.45
N MET A 7 12.87 7.55 -8.64
CA MET A 7 11.55 7.66 -7.98
C MET A 7 10.40 7.79 -8.98
N GLU A 8 10.59 8.56 -10.05
CA GLU A 8 9.62 8.67 -11.14
C GLU A 8 9.37 7.32 -11.82
N THR A 9 10.45 6.55 -12.06
CA THR A 9 10.36 5.21 -12.64
C THR A 9 9.56 4.25 -11.73
N ILE A 10 9.83 4.27 -10.42
CA ILE A 10 9.12 3.43 -9.45
C ILE A 10 7.65 3.82 -9.38
N SER A 11 7.35 5.10 -9.25
CA SER A 11 5.97 5.63 -9.22
C SER A 11 5.20 5.20 -10.47
N SER A 12 5.77 5.40 -11.66
CA SER A 12 5.16 4.99 -12.92
C SER A 12 4.87 3.48 -12.99
N ARG A 13 5.78 2.63 -12.47
CA ARG A 13 5.58 1.17 -12.45
C ARG A 13 4.48 0.75 -11.47
N ILE A 14 4.41 1.38 -10.31
CA ILE A 14 3.36 1.12 -9.32
C ILE A 14 2.00 1.49 -9.92
N SER A 15 1.87 2.67 -10.52
CA SER A 15 0.62 3.09 -11.18
C SER A 15 0.23 2.14 -12.30
N GLN A 16 1.15 1.81 -13.22
CA GLN A 16 0.89 0.87 -14.30
C GLN A 16 0.43 -0.51 -13.79
N TRP A 17 1.06 -1.03 -12.74
CA TRP A 17 0.64 -2.29 -12.13
C TRP A 17 -0.78 -2.21 -11.55
N ASN A 18 -1.05 -1.17 -10.76
CA ASN A 18 -2.35 -0.96 -10.12
C ASN A 18 -3.48 -0.74 -11.15
N ASP A 19 -3.18 -0.06 -12.27
CA ASP A 19 -4.13 0.17 -13.36
C ASP A 19 -4.44 -1.13 -14.15
N LEU A 20 -3.43 -1.99 -14.33
CA LEU A 20 -3.59 -3.23 -15.09
C LEU A 20 -4.26 -4.35 -14.28
N LEU A 21 -4.03 -4.42 -12.96
CA LEU A 21 -4.48 -5.50 -12.10
C LEU A 21 -6.01 -5.78 -12.22
N PRO A 22 -6.92 -4.78 -12.22
CA PRO A 22 -8.35 -5.00 -12.40
C PRO A 22 -8.70 -5.77 -13.67
N SER A 23 -8.09 -5.41 -14.81
CA SER A 23 -8.35 -6.10 -16.08
C SER A 23 -7.93 -7.57 -16.06
N ARG A 24 -6.82 -7.88 -15.36
CA ARG A 24 -6.32 -9.26 -15.20
C ARG A 24 -7.21 -10.08 -14.27
N VAL A 25 -7.72 -9.46 -13.20
CA VAL A 25 -8.70 -10.09 -12.30
C VAL A 25 -10.03 -10.35 -13.02
N GLN A 26 -10.50 -9.44 -13.87
CA GLN A 26 -11.70 -9.68 -14.69
C GLN A 26 -11.51 -10.86 -15.64
N TYR A 27 -10.33 -10.97 -16.27
CA TYR A 27 -10.00 -12.16 -17.07
C TYR A 27 -10.03 -13.45 -16.23
N TRP A 28 -9.51 -13.43 -15.00
CA TRP A 28 -9.58 -14.58 -14.08
C TRP A 28 -11.02 -14.97 -13.71
N LEU A 29 -11.86 -13.98 -13.44
CA LEU A 29 -13.28 -14.17 -13.13
C LEU A 29 -14.12 -14.68 -14.31
N SER A 30 -13.61 -14.59 -15.55
CA SER A 30 -14.26 -15.19 -16.72
C SER A 30 -14.18 -16.72 -16.79
N LYS A 31 -13.38 -17.34 -15.90
CA LYS A 31 -13.16 -18.79 -15.86
C LYS A 31 -14.17 -19.47 -14.90
N PRO A 32 -14.56 -20.73 -15.16
CA PRO A 32 -15.44 -21.45 -14.23
C PRO A 32 -14.82 -21.63 -12.85
N ASN A 33 -15.64 -21.55 -11.80
CA ASN A 33 -15.27 -21.81 -10.40
C ASN A 33 -14.14 -20.91 -9.86
N THR A 34 -14.02 -19.68 -10.34
CA THR A 34 -13.07 -18.70 -9.80
C THR A 34 -13.77 -17.64 -8.95
N THR A 35 -13.06 -17.16 -7.93
CA THR A 35 -13.43 -15.97 -7.16
C THR A 35 -12.19 -15.12 -6.97
N SER A 36 -12.38 -13.81 -6.84
CA SER A 36 -11.32 -12.86 -6.57
C SER A 36 -11.90 -11.55 -6.06
N LYS A 37 -11.12 -10.88 -5.22
CA LYS A 37 -11.38 -9.54 -4.70
C LYS A 37 -10.05 -8.77 -4.73
N ILE A 38 -10.07 -7.47 -5.02
CA ILE A 38 -8.86 -6.63 -5.05
C ILE A 38 -8.82 -5.79 -3.77
N PHE A 39 -7.85 -6.10 -2.90
CA PHE A 39 -7.50 -5.26 -1.77
C PHE A 39 -6.39 -4.28 -2.20
N SER A 40 -6.62 -2.98 -2.01
CA SER A 40 -5.64 -1.95 -2.39
C SER A 40 -4.73 -1.60 -1.21
N ALA A 41 -3.59 -2.28 -1.09
CA ALA A 41 -2.57 -1.89 -0.13
C ALA A 41 -2.06 -0.46 -0.39
N HIS A 42 -1.99 -0.04 -1.66
CA HIS A 42 -1.62 1.32 -2.04
C HIS A 42 -2.54 2.36 -1.39
N ASP A 43 -3.86 2.14 -1.42
CA ASP A 43 -4.84 3.04 -0.80
C ASP A 43 -4.67 3.12 0.73
N VAL A 44 -4.36 2.00 1.40
CA VAL A 44 -4.07 2.00 2.84
C VAL A 44 -2.82 2.83 3.15
N PHE A 45 -1.74 2.65 2.39
CA PHE A 45 -0.54 3.46 2.55
C PHE A 45 -0.78 4.94 2.27
N THR A 46 -1.53 5.29 1.21
CA THR A 46 -1.91 6.68 0.91
C THR A 46 -2.65 7.31 2.10
N LYS A 47 -3.63 6.61 2.68
CA LYS A 47 -4.36 7.09 3.86
C LYS A 47 -3.46 7.30 5.08
N ILE A 48 -2.48 6.41 5.29
CA ILE A 48 -1.47 6.58 6.36
C ILE A 48 -0.62 7.83 6.11
N PHE A 49 -0.20 8.10 4.87
CA PHE A 49 0.61 9.28 4.56
C PHE A 49 -0.18 10.60 4.58
N ASP A 50 -1.45 10.57 4.19
CA ASP A 50 -2.32 11.75 4.18
C ASP A 50 -2.68 12.20 5.61
N ASP A 51 -2.89 11.26 6.54
CA ASP A 51 -3.15 11.54 7.96
C ASP A 51 -2.50 10.47 8.86
N PRO A 52 -1.18 10.55 9.13
CA PRO A 52 -0.49 9.58 9.96
C PRO A 52 -1.01 9.55 11.40
N THR A 53 -1.53 10.67 11.89
CA THR A 53 -1.99 10.80 13.27
C THR A 53 -3.24 9.98 13.57
N LYS A 54 -4.12 9.79 12.56
CA LYS A 54 -5.26 8.88 12.64
C LYS A 54 -4.87 7.43 12.92
N TYR A 55 -3.65 7.05 12.56
CA TYR A 55 -3.08 5.72 12.76
C TYR A 55 -2.05 5.67 13.89
N GLU A 56 -2.03 6.70 14.74
CA GLU A 56 -1.12 6.83 15.89
C GLU A 56 0.36 6.93 15.49
N PHE A 57 0.65 7.28 14.23
CA PHE A 57 1.99 7.67 13.79
C PHE A 57 2.22 9.16 14.03
N LYS A 58 3.46 9.53 14.35
CA LYS A 58 3.82 10.94 14.57
C LYS A 58 3.98 11.64 13.22
N HIS A 59 3.45 12.87 13.11
CA HIS A 59 3.72 13.74 11.97
C HIS A 59 5.17 14.23 11.98
N GLU A 60 5.82 14.29 13.16
CA GLU A 60 7.22 14.69 13.32
C GLU A 60 8.02 13.65 14.14
N ASP A 61 9.05 13.02 13.53
CA ASP A 61 10.00 12.11 14.17
C ASP A 61 11.35 12.84 14.29
N PRO A 62 11.78 13.24 15.50
CA PRO A 62 13.02 13.99 15.74
C PRO A 62 14.29 13.27 15.23
N ASP A 63 14.16 11.96 15.05
CA ASP A 63 15.22 10.98 14.85
C ASP A 63 15.54 10.78 13.36
N GLY A 64 14.71 11.32 12.46
CA GLY A 64 14.82 11.13 11.02
C GLY A 64 14.44 9.73 10.53
N SER A 65 14.06 8.82 11.43
CA SER A 65 13.65 7.44 11.13
C SER A 65 12.18 7.35 10.68
N SER A 66 11.85 8.01 9.58
CA SER A 66 10.74 7.61 8.72
C SER A 66 9.34 7.52 9.40
N TRP A 67 9.11 8.34 10.43
CA TRP A 67 7.82 8.48 11.14
C TRP A 67 7.32 7.21 11.85
N GLY A 68 8.20 6.25 12.13
CA GLY A 68 7.80 4.93 12.65
C GLY A 68 7.01 4.07 11.64
N ILE A 69 7.00 4.48 10.37
CA ILE A 69 6.31 3.77 9.29
C ILE A 69 7.21 2.66 8.74
N TRP A 70 8.52 2.90 8.64
CA TRP A 70 9.46 1.95 8.04
C TRP A 70 10.49 1.42 9.04
N VAL A 71 10.82 0.13 8.90
CA VAL A 71 11.95 -0.51 9.60
C VAL A 71 13.27 -0.18 8.91
N ASP A 72 13.24 -0.11 7.58
CA ASP A 72 14.37 0.23 6.72
C ASP A 72 13.91 1.08 5.53
N GLY A 73 14.69 1.17 4.45
CA GLY A 73 14.32 1.95 3.27
C GLY A 73 13.14 1.43 2.43
N LEU A 74 12.49 0.32 2.83
CA LEU A 74 11.43 -0.33 2.06
C LEU A 74 10.36 -1.04 2.90
N HIS A 75 10.73 -1.67 4.02
CA HIS A 75 9.83 -2.56 4.76
C HIS A 75 9.08 -1.81 5.85
N PRO A 76 7.75 -1.96 5.95
CA PRO A 76 6.95 -1.27 6.95
C PRO A 76 7.12 -1.87 8.35
N THR A 77 6.86 -1.09 9.39
CA THR A 77 6.89 -1.56 10.79
C THR A 77 5.75 -2.54 11.08
N SER A 78 5.89 -3.27 12.19
CA SER A 78 4.83 -4.16 12.69
C SER A 78 3.51 -3.41 12.94
N GLN A 79 3.57 -2.13 13.32
CA GLN A 79 2.38 -1.30 13.51
C GLN A 79 1.66 -1.02 12.19
N VAL A 80 2.40 -0.67 11.12
CA VAL A 80 1.81 -0.52 9.77
C VAL A 80 1.26 -1.85 9.27
N HIS A 81 1.96 -2.97 9.51
CA HIS A 81 1.43 -4.31 9.21
C HIS A 81 0.12 -4.61 9.94
N LYS A 82 -0.02 -4.17 11.19
CA LYS A 82 -1.29 -4.28 11.92
C LYS A 82 -2.40 -3.50 11.23
N VAL A 83 -2.15 -2.25 10.83
CA VAL A 83 -3.14 -1.45 10.08
C VAL A 83 -3.58 -2.14 8.79
N LEU A 84 -2.62 -2.67 8.01
CA LEU A 84 -2.92 -3.43 6.80
C LEU A 84 -3.78 -4.67 7.08
N ALA A 85 -3.48 -5.40 8.16
CA ALA A 85 -4.25 -6.59 8.56
C ALA A 85 -5.69 -6.22 8.98
N ASP A 86 -5.86 -5.17 9.78
CA ASP A 86 -7.17 -4.69 10.23
C ASP A 86 -8.03 -4.20 9.04
N GLU A 87 -7.43 -3.51 8.07
CA GLU A 87 -8.13 -3.08 6.85
C GLU A 87 -8.47 -4.26 5.91
N LEU A 88 -7.59 -5.26 5.83
CA LEU A 88 -7.85 -6.48 5.07
C LEU A 88 -8.98 -7.30 5.71
N GLU A 89 -9.01 -7.42 7.03
CA GLU A 89 -10.10 -8.08 7.76
C GLU A 89 -11.43 -7.39 7.45
N LYS A 90 -11.49 -6.05 7.55
CA LYS A 90 -12.70 -5.27 7.18
C LYS A 90 -13.11 -5.54 5.74
N PHE A 91 -12.17 -5.55 4.80
CA PHE A 91 -12.42 -5.80 3.38
C PHE A 91 -12.95 -7.21 3.08
N LEU A 92 -12.54 -8.21 3.87
CA LEU A 92 -13.01 -9.59 3.71
C LEU A 92 -14.37 -9.83 4.39
N SER A 93 -14.69 -9.05 5.43
CA SER A 93 -15.91 -9.20 6.23
C SER A 93 -17.18 -8.61 5.58
N VAL A 94 -17.03 -7.89 4.46
CA VAL A 94 -18.12 -7.45 3.56
C VAL A 94 -18.36 -8.45 2.44
#